data_AF-A0A1F3Y779-F1
#
_entry.id   AF-A0A1F3Y779-F1
#
_cell.length_a   1.000
_cell.length_b   1.000
_cell.length_c   1.000
_cell.angle_alpha   90.00
_cell.angle_beta   90.00
_cell.angle_gamma   90.00
#
_symmetry.space_group_name_H-M   'P 1'
#
loop_
_entity.id
_entity.type
_entity.pdbx_description
1 polymer ?
#
loop_
_entity_poly.entity_id
_entity_poly.type
_entity_poly.pdbx_seq_one_letter_code
_entity_poly.pdbx_strand_id
1 'polypeptide(L)'
;MVLQDRDKNILKRCYEHQFLTMKQVIERFFNTKTAREPYRRILELEKSGIVERVHAYPLGVGKVVRLTQTGAEVARSCFLHEDFDLPQTWRLNQANRTS
;
A
#
# COMPACT_ATOMS: atom_id res chain seq x y z
N MET A 1 -7.45 14.07 -7.41
CA MET A 1 -8.16 12.87 -6.89
C MET A 1 -8.42 13.08 -5.41
N VAL A 2 -9.63 12.82 -4.92
CA VAL A 2 -9.93 12.86 -3.48
C VAL A 2 -9.78 11.45 -2.90
N LEU A 3 -9.05 11.32 -1.78
CA LEU A 3 -8.89 10.05 -1.06
C LEU A 3 -10.13 9.79 -0.20
N GLN A 4 -10.72 8.61 -0.37
CA GLN A 4 -11.80 8.11 0.46
C GLN A 4 -11.22 7.50 1.74
N ASP A 5 -12.01 7.37 2.80
CA ASP A 5 -11.53 6.77 4.06
C ASP A 5 -11.09 5.32 3.88
N ARG A 6 -11.72 4.61 2.94
CA ARG A 6 -11.25 3.29 2.50
C ARG A 6 -9.83 3.33 1.94
N ASP A 7 -9.51 4.31 1.09
CA ASP A 7 -8.17 4.43 0.52
C ASP A 7 -7.16 4.73 1.61
N LYS A 8 -7.50 5.64 2.53
CA LYS A 8 -6.69 5.91 3.72
C LYS A 8 -6.40 4.59 4.47
N ASN A 9 -7.42 3.79 4.78
CA ASN A 9 -7.24 2.51 5.44
C ASN A 9 -6.33 1.54 4.65
N ILE A 10 -6.44 1.50 3.33
CA ILE A 10 -5.53 0.73 2.47
C ILE A 10 -4.09 1.25 2.60
N LEU A 11 -3.89 2.56 2.53
CA LEU A 11 -2.56 3.20 2.65
C LEU A 11 -1.95 2.92 4.03
N LYS A 12 -2.75 3.03 5.11
CA LYS A 12 -2.32 2.69 6.48
C LYS A 12 -1.82 1.26 6.57
N ARG A 13 -2.60 0.30 6.07
CA ARG A 13 -2.20 -1.12 6.09
C ARG A 13 -1.00 -1.42 5.19
N CYS A 14 -0.88 -0.76 4.03
CA CYS A 14 0.33 -0.86 3.21
C CYS A 14 1.55 -0.26 3.91
N TYR A 15 1.38 0.80 4.71
CA TYR A 15 2.46 1.37 5.51
C TYR A 15 2.91 0.41 6.62
N GLU A 16 1.96 -0.16 7.36
CA GLU A 16 2.19 -1.11 8.45
C GLU A 16 2.84 -2.42 7.97
N HIS A 17 2.35 -3.00 6.87
CA HIS A 17 2.76 -4.33 6.39
C HIS A 17 3.71 -4.28 5.19
N GLN A 18 4.14 -3.10 4.77
CA GLN A 18 4.95 -2.81 3.57
C GLN A 18 4.31 -3.14 2.22
N PHE A 19 3.36 -4.06 2.17
CA PHE A 19 2.60 -4.43 0.99
C PHE A 19 1.27 -5.09 1.35
N LEU A 20 0.35 -5.11 0.40
CA LEU A 20 -0.88 -5.90 0.44
C LEU A 20 -1.04 -6.70 -0.85
N THR A 21 -1.56 -7.92 -0.75
CA THR A 21 -2.03 -8.64 -1.94
C THR A 21 -3.36 -8.06 -2.42
N MET A 22 -3.65 -8.16 -3.72
CA MET A 22 -4.97 -7.77 -4.24
C MET A 22 -6.11 -8.55 -3.57
N LYS A 23 -5.87 -9.80 -3.16
CA LYS A 23 -6.84 -10.59 -2.38
C LYS A 23 -7.17 -9.91 -1.05
N GLN A 24 -6.16 -9.51 -0.27
CA GLN A 24 -6.36 -8.77 0.98
C GLN A 24 -7.04 -7.42 0.75
N VAL A 25 -6.69 -6.72 -0.34
CA VAL A 25 -7.37 -5.48 -0.71
C VAL A 25 -8.87 -5.73 -0.86
N ILE A 26 -9.24 -6.71 -1.70
CA ILE A 26 -10.64 -7.05 -1.95
C ILE A 26 -11.34 -7.46 -0.65
N GLU A 27 -10.84 -8.49 0.03
CA GLU A 27 -11.52 -9.10 1.18
C GLU A 27 -11.66 -8.17 2.39
N ARG A 28 -10.69 -7.25 2.61
CA ARG A 28 -10.66 -6.44 3.84
C ARG A 28 -11.24 -5.04 3.66
N PHE A 29 -11.24 -4.49 2.46
CA PHE A 29 -11.60 -3.08 2.23
C PHE A 29 -12.77 -2.90 1.27
N PHE A 30 -13.14 -3.95 0.54
CA PHE A 30 -14.15 -3.89 -0.47
C PHE A 30 -15.20 -4.98 -0.23
N ASN A 31 -16.41 -4.58 0.20
CA ASN A 31 -17.52 -5.51 0.39
C ASN A 31 -18.21 -5.87 -0.93
N THR A 32 -17.46 -6.44 -1.88
CA THR A 32 -17.95 -6.79 -3.22
C THR A 32 -17.54 -8.20 -3.62
N LYS A 33 -18.43 -8.87 -4.34
CA LYS A 33 -18.15 -10.18 -4.95
C LYS A 33 -17.27 -10.07 -6.21
N THR A 34 -17.04 -8.86 -6.72
CA THR A 34 -16.32 -8.63 -7.97
C THR A 34 -15.04 -7.84 -7.76
N ALA A 35 -13.97 -8.27 -8.45
CA ALA A 35 -12.66 -7.61 -8.36
C ALA A 35 -12.58 -6.29 -9.17
N ARG A 36 -13.59 -5.97 -10.00
CA ARG A 36 -13.51 -4.86 -10.97
C ARG A 36 -13.32 -3.50 -10.31
N GLU A 37 -14.13 -3.17 -9.30
CA GLU A 37 -14.04 -1.88 -8.60
C GLU A 37 -12.78 -1.75 -7.73
N PRO A 38 -12.37 -2.77 -6.95
CA PRO A 38 -11.08 -2.79 -6.26
C PRO A 38 -9.90 -2.55 -7.20
N TYR A 39 -9.84 -3.27 -8.33
CA TYR A 39 -8.77 -3.11 -9.31
C TYR A 39 -8.77 -1.71 -9.94
N ARG A 40 -9.95 -1.19 -10.31
CA ARG A 40 -10.07 0.16 -10.84
C ARG A 40 -9.54 1.19 -9.84
N ARG A 41 -9.89 1.05 -8.56
CA ARG A 41 -9.44 2.01 -7.54
C ARG A 41 -7.94 1.94 -7.30
N ILE A 42 -7.36 0.75 -7.20
CA ILE A 42 -5.91 0.60 -7.07
C ILE A 42 -5.18 1.19 -8.28
N LEU A 43 -5.74 1.04 -9.49
CA LEU A 43 -5.17 1.62 -10.70
C LEU A 43 -5.23 3.15 -10.70
N GLU A 44 -6.25 3.76 -10.10
CA GLU A 44 -6.32 5.22 -9.90
C GLU A 44 -5.26 5.71 -8.90
N LEU A 45 -5.06 4.99 -7.80
CA LEU A 45 -4.01 5.28 -6.82
C LEU A 45 -2.61 5.12 -7.45
N GLU A 46 -2.43 4.11 -8.31
CA GLU A 46 -1.19 3.84 -9.02
C GLU A 46 -0.88 4.96 -10.03
N LYS A 47 -1.86 5.36 -10.85
CA LYS A 47 -1.73 6.50 -11.77
C LYS A 47 -1.42 7.81 -11.06
N SER A 48 -1.83 7.94 -9.80
CA SER A 48 -1.56 9.11 -8.96
C SER A 48 -0.18 9.05 -8.29
N GLY A 49 0.60 7.99 -8.52
CA GLY A 49 1.92 7.81 -7.94
C GLY A 49 1.91 7.52 -6.44
N ILE A 50 0.77 7.14 -5.86
CA ILE A 50 0.65 6.85 -4.41
C ILE A 50 1.01 5.39 -4.13
N VAL A 51 0.59 4.47 -5.00
CA VAL A 51 0.91 3.06 -4.88
C VAL A 51 1.60 2.55 -6.12
N GLU A 52 2.29 1.44 -6.02
CA GLU A 52 2.81 0.69 -7.15
C GLU A 52 2.39 -0.78 -7.03
N ARG A 53 2.17 -1.42 -8.19
CA ARG A 53 1.91 -2.87 -8.25
C ARG A 53 3.18 -3.59 -8.70
N VAL A 54 3.77 -4.36 -7.79
CA VAL A 54 5.01 -5.07 -8.03
C VAL A 54 4.75 -6.57 -8.06
N HIS A 55 5.45 -7.29 -8.93
CA HIS A 55 5.45 -8.75 -8.90
C HIS A 55 6.32 -9.24 -7.74
N ALA A 56 5.73 -10.00 -6.81
CA ALA A 56 6.44 -10.60 -5.69
C ALA A 56 6.82 -12.06 -5.98
N TYR A 57 7.47 -12.31 -7.11
CA TYR A 57 7.95 -13.64 -7.53
C TYR A 57 8.72 -14.40 -6.43
N PRO A 58 9.61 -13.77 -5.63
CA PRO A 58 10.34 -14.47 -4.57
C PRO A 58 9.45 -15.06 -3.47
N LEU A 59 8.21 -14.59 -3.34
CA LEU A 59 7.28 -15.00 -2.29
C LEU A 59 6.17 -15.94 -2.82
N GLY A 60 6.21 -16.34 -4.10
CA GLY A 60 5.18 -17.16 -4.73
C GLY A 60 3.78 -16.52 -4.81
N VAL A 61 3.67 -15.26 -4.39
CA VAL A 61 2.46 -14.44 -4.51
C VAL A 61 2.51 -13.65 -5.81
N GLY A 62 1.33 -13.39 -6.40
CA GLY A 62 1.20 -12.63 -7.63
C GLY A 62 1.58 -11.15 -7.47
N LYS A 63 0.77 -10.26 -8.05
CA LYS A 63 0.98 -8.81 -7.90
C LYS A 63 0.60 -8.35 -6.48
N VAL A 64 1.52 -7.65 -5.84
CA VAL A 64 1.30 -6.96 -4.56
C VAL A 64 1.23 -5.46 -4.78
N VAL A 65 0.50 -4.77 -3.91
CA VAL A 65 0.36 -3.32 -3.87
C VAL A 65 1.27 -2.80 -2.76
N ARG A 66 2.12 -1.82 -3.07
CA ARG A 66 3.02 -1.17 -2.10
C ARG A 66 2.85 0.34 -2.18
N LEU A 67 3.22 1.04 -1.11
CA LEU A 67 3.34 2.50 -1.15
C LEU A 67 4.60 2.87 -1.92
N THR A 68 4.49 3.89 -2.77
CA THR A 68 5.66 4.63 -3.24
C THR A 68 6.19 5.51 -2.10
N GLN A 69 7.32 6.19 -2.32
CA GLN A 69 7.80 7.22 -1.39
C GLN A 69 6.74 8.32 -1.18
N THR A 70 6.17 8.84 -2.25
CA THR A 70 5.08 9.83 -2.21
C THR A 70 3.87 9.29 -1.46
N GLY A 71 3.50 8.02 -1.69
CA GLY A 71 2.40 7.38 -0.97
C GLY A 71 2.64 7.23 0.52
N ALA A 72 3.87 6.98 0.94
CA ALA A 72 4.24 6.93 2.36
C ALA A 72 4.19 8.30 3.03
N GLU A 73 4.50 9.39 2.32
CA GLU A 73 4.31 10.76 2.80
C GLU A 73 2.82 11.10 2.93
N VAL A 74 2.03 10.76 1.92
CA VAL A 74 0.57 10.94 1.93
C VAL A 74 -0.09 10.11 3.03
N ALA A 75 0.33 8.87 3.24
CA ALA A 75 -0.15 8.05 4.35
C ALA A 75 0.15 8.76 5.68
N ARG A 76 1.40 9.13 5.93
CA ARG A 76 1.79 9.82 7.17
C ARG A 76 0.99 11.11 7.41
N SER A 77 0.77 11.94 6.39
CA SER A 77 -0.02 13.18 6.53
C SER A 77 -1.49 12.91 6.83
N CYS A 78 -2.05 11.82 6.34
CA CYS A 78 -3.43 11.44 6.62
C CYS A 78 -3.63 10.89 8.05
N PHE A 79 -2.59 10.36 8.70
CA PHE A 79 -2.68 9.71 10.02
C PHE A 79 -1.91 10.42 11.14
N LEU A 80 -1.34 11.60 10.86
CA LEU A 80 -0.58 12.40 11.83
C LEU A 80 -1.41 12.85 13.06
N HIS A 81 -2.73 12.68 13.05
CA HIS A 81 -3.61 12.95 14.18
C HIS A 81 -4.10 11.70 14.93
N GLU A 82 -3.80 10.49 14.43
CA GLU A 82 -4.17 9.20 15.04
C GLU A 82 -2.90 8.38 15.31
N ASP A 83 -2.33 8.50 16.53
CA ASP A 83 -1.31 7.62 17.13
C ASP A 83 -0.40 6.86 16.13
N PHE A 84 0.35 7.61 15.32
CA PHE A 84 1.26 7.04 14.33
C PHE A 84 2.65 6.76 14.93
N ASP A 85 2.68 6.08 16.07
CA ASP A 85 3.91 5.65 16.75
C ASP A 85 4.24 4.19 16.38
N LEU A 86 4.17 3.89 15.08
CA LEU A 86 4.39 2.55 14.55
C LEU A 86 5.76 2.50 13.85
N PRO A 87 6.75 1.78 14.40
CA PRO A 87 8.02 1.59 13.72
C PRO A 87 7.76 0.87 12.40
N GLN A 88 8.28 1.40 11.28
CA GLN A 88 8.36 0.65 10.03
C GLN A 88 9.14 -0.63 10.32
N THR A 89 8.44 -1.76 10.50
CA THR A 89 9.09 -3.04 10.77
C THR A 89 10.00 -3.36 9.58
N TRP A 90 11.30 -3.25 9.84
CA TRP A 90 12.43 -3.40 8.92
C TRP A 90 12.39 -2.61 7.61
N ARG A 91 13.05 -1.45 7.60
CA ARG A 91 13.90 -1.11 6.44
C ARG A 91 14.86 -2.29 6.25
N LEU A 92 14.66 -3.09 5.21
CA LEU A 92 15.74 -3.91 4.66
C LEU A 92 16.80 -2.90 4.20
N ASN A 93 17.79 -2.67 5.06
CA ASN A 93 18.99 -1.94 4.71
C ASN A 93 19.58 -2.60 3.46
N GLN A 94 19.41 -1.98 2.29
CA GLN A 94 20.42 -2.07 1.24
C GLN A 94 21.57 -1.14 1.63
N ALA A 95 22.18 -1.43 2.78
CA ALA A 95 23.53 -1.00 3.13
C ALA A 95 24.42 -2.22 2.94
N ASN A 96 24.73 -2.48 1.67
CA ASN A 96 25.84 -3.30 1.17
C ASN A 96 25.85 -3.03 -0.35
N ARG A 97 26.76 -2.25 -0.92
CA ARG A 97 28.21 -2.33 -0.74
C ARG A 97 28.86 -0.95 -0.88
N THR A 98 29.62 -0.58 0.14
CA THR A 98 30.82 0.24 0.02
C THR A 98 31.92 -0.53 -0.71
N SER A 99 32.81 0.25 -1.33
CA SER A 99 34.11 -0.07 -1.97
C SER A 99 34.07 -0.42 -3.45
#